data_AF-A0A3C0CG52-F1
#
_entry.id   AF-A0A3C0CG52-F1
#
_cell.length_a   1.000
_cell.length_b   1.000
_cell.length_c   1.000
_cell.angle_alpha   90.00
_cell.angle_beta   90.00
_cell.angle_gamma   90.00
#
_symmetry.space_group_name_H-M   'P 1'
#
loop_
_entity.id
_entity.type
_entity.pdbx_description
1 polymer ?
#
loop_
_entity_poly.entity_id
_entity_poly.type
_entity_poly.pdbx_seq_one_letter_code
_entity_poly.pdbx_strand_id
1 'polypeptide(L)' 'MVHASQTKAKLADSLKDLMKKTPFRKITIQNVTDHCGLNRQTFYYHFKDMYDLLRWIYQNEIFRD' A
#
# COMPACT_ATOMS: atom_id res chain seq x y z
N MET A 1 6.28 -20.00 0.93
CA MET A 1 6.48 -18.68 0.30
C MET A 1 5.14 -17.96 0.32
N VAL A 2 4.97 -16.97 1.19
CA VAL A 2 3.69 -16.29 1.39
C VAL A 2 3.48 -15.34 0.22
N HIS A 3 2.68 -15.76 -0.76
CA HIS A 3 2.21 -14.85 -1.79
C HIS A 3 1.27 -13.85 -1.12
N ALA A 4 1.76 -12.64 -0.86
CA ALA A 4 0.92 -11.47 -0.65
C ALA A 4 -0.21 -11.50 -1.70
N SER A 5 -1.45 -11.20 -1.31
CA SER A 5 -2.52 -11.11 -2.31
C SER A 5 -2.09 -10.09 -3.37
N GLN A 6 -2.35 -10.38 -4.65
CA GLN A 6 -1.96 -9.49 -5.74
C GLN A 6 -2.48 -8.06 -5.51
N THR A 7 -3.61 -7.90 -4.84
CA THR A 7 -4.16 -6.61 -4.43
C THR A 7 -3.29 -5.90 -3.38
N LYS A 8 -2.80 -6.59 -2.35
CA LYS A 8 -1.89 -6.00 -1.34
C LYS A 8 -0.59 -5.52 -1.99
N ALA A 9 -0.04 -6.31 -2.91
CA ALA A 9 1.15 -5.92 -3.69
C ALA A 9 0.89 -4.67 -4.54
N LYS A 10 -0.23 -4.61 -5.29
CA LYS A 10 -0.60 -3.42 -6.08
C LYS A 10 -0.73 -2.16 -5.21
N LEU A 11 -1.36 -2.27 -4.04
CA LEU A 11 -1.48 -1.15 -3.09
C LEU A 11 -0.11 -0.72 -2.55
N ALA A 12 0.78 -1.67 -2.24
CA ALA A 12 2.12 -1.40 -1.77
C ALA A 12 2.99 -0.71 -2.83
N ASP A 13 3.00 -1.21 -4.07
CA ASP A 13 3.73 -0.61 -5.17
C ASP A 13 3.23 0.80 -5.47
N SER A 14 1.91 0.99 -5.47
CA SER A 14 1.29 2.31 -5.62
C SER A 14 1.75 3.30 -4.54
N LEU A 15 1.75 2.89 -3.27
CA LEU A 15 2.23 3.73 -2.18
C LEU A 15 3.73 4.07 -2.34
N LYS A 16 4.57 3.08 -2.65
CA LYS A 16 6.02 3.29 -2.86
C LYS A 16 6.28 4.27 -4.00
N ASP A 17 5.55 4.17 -5.10
CA ASP A 17 5.70 5.08 -6.24
C ASP A 17 5.27 6.52 -5.93
N LEU A 18 4.16 6.69 -5.20
CA LEU A 18 3.71 8.01 -4.76
C LEU A 18 4.70 8.65 -3.77
N MET A 19 5.29 7.85 -2.87
CA MET A 19 6.29 8.30 -1.90
C MET A 19 7.60 8.81 -2.54
N LYS A 20 7.89 8.45 -3.80
CA LYS A 20 9.03 9.01 -4.56
C LYS A 20 8.87 10.50 -4.87
N LYS A 21 7.62 11.00 -4.89
CA LYS A 21 7.29 12.38 -5.32
C LYS A 21 6.58 13.19 -4.25
N THR A 22 5.88 12.53 -3.33
CA THR A 22 5.01 13.16 -2.35
C THR A 22 5.34 12.63 -0.94
N PRO A 23 5.54 13.50 0.07
CA PRO A 23 5.74 13.06 1.44
C PRO A 23 4.57 12.19 1.92
N PHE A 24 4.86 11.07 2.61
CA PHE A 24 3.84 10.10 3.06
C PHE A 24 2.62 10.74 3.73
N ARG A 25 2.82 11.73 4.62
CA ARG A 25 1.74 12.43 5.33
C ARG A 25 0.77 13.20 4.43
N LYS A 26 1.15 13.46 3.18
CA LYS A 26 0.30 14.12 2.17
C LYS A 26 -0.37 13.13 1.21
N ILE A 27 -0.04 11.84 1.28
CA ILE A 27 -0.63 10.80 0.44
C ILE A 27 -1.91 10.30 1.11
N THR A 28 -3.02 10.34 0.37
CA THR A 28 -4.30 9.83 0.84
C THR A 28 -4.56 8.43 0.31
N ILE A 29 -5.47 7.70 0.95
CA ILE A 29 -5.99 6.41 0.45
C ILE A 29 -6.50 6.56 -0.98
N GLN A 30 -7.17 7.68 -1.29
CA GLN A 30 -7.68 7.98 -2.64
C GLN A 30 -6.55 7.99 -3.67
N ASN A 31 -5.44 8.68 -3.37
CA ASN A 31 -4.31 8.74 -4.30
C ASN A 31 -3.74 7.34 -4.58
N VAL A 32 -3.60 6.51 -3.55
CA VAL A 32 -3.10 5.14 -3.69
C VAL A 32 -4.04 4.30 -4.54
N THR A 33 -5.34 4.33 -4.25
CA THR A 33 -6.33 3.51 -4.94
C THR A 33 -6.50 3.93 -6.40
N ASP A 34 -6.54 5.24 -6.68
CA ASP A 34 -6.63 5.76 -8.04
C ASP A 34 -5.40 5.39 -8.87
N HIS A 35 -4.20 5.53 -8.29
CA HIS A 35 -2.95 5.21 -8.98
C HIS A 35 -2.83 3.73 -9.38
N CYS A 36 -3.42 2.80 -8.62
CA CYS A 36 -3.45 1.37 -8.97
C CYS A 36 -4.77 0.88 -9.60
N GLY A 37 -5.72 1.78 -9.90
CA GLY A 37 -7.00 1.43 -10.52
C GLY A 37 -7.93 0.59 -9.62
N LEU A 38 -7.86 0.78 -8.30
CA LEU A 38 -8.73 0.14 -7.32
C LEU A 38 -9.66 1.17 -6.68
N ASN A 39 -10.69 0.68 -5.96
CA ASN A 39 -11.55 1.53 -5.17
C ASN A 39 -11.15 1.50 -3.67
N ARG A 40 -11.64 2.46 -2.90
CA ARG A 40 -11.38 2.57 -1.46
C ARG A 40 -11.89 1.37 -0.66
N GLN A 41 -13.01 0.75 -1.07
CA GLN A 41 -13.55 -0.42 -0.38
C GLN A 41 -12.57 -1.59 -0.44
N THR A 42 -11.91 -1.79 -1.59
CA THR A 42 -10.84 -2.77 -1.76
C THR A 42 -9.63 -2.46 -0.89
N PHE A 43 -9.27 -1.18 -0.71
CA PHE A 43 -8.24 -0.81 0.27
C PHE A 43 -8.64 -1.23 1.69
N TYR A 44 -9.83 -0.84 2.14
CA TYR A 44 -10.29 -1.12 3.50
C TYR A 44 -10.55 -2.61 3.78
N TYR A 45 -10.78 -3.41 2.74
CA TYR A 45 -10.81 -4.87 2.88
C TYR A 45 -9.45 -5.45 3.30
N HIS A 46 -8.35 -4.78 2.97
CA HIS A 46 -6.99 -5.27 3.23
C HIS A 46 -6.26 -4.53 4.35
N PHE A 47 -6.52 -3.24 4.53
CA PHE A 47 -5.79 -2.37 5.46
C PHE A 47 -6.72 -1.40 6.16
N LYS A 48 -6.48 -1.16 7.45
CA LYS A 48 -7.30 -0.22 8.24
C LYS A 48 -7.01 1.24 7.86
N ASP A 49 -5.75 1.55 7.57
CA ASP A 49 -5.28 2.88 7.22
C ASP A 49 -3.94 2.83 6.47
N MET A 50 -3.39 4.01 6.14
CA MET A 50 -2.11 4.14 5.43
C MET A 50 -0.91 3.61 6.22
N TYR A 51 -0.95 3.66 7.55
CA TYR A 51 0.12 3.15 8.40
C TYR A 51 0.11 1.62 8.46
N ASP A 52 -1.06 1.01 8.41
CA ASP A 52 -1.21 -0.45 8.33
C ASP A 52 -0.62 -0.99 7.01
N LEU A 53 -0.90 -0.32 5.87
CA LEU A 53 -0.24 -0.61 4.61
C LEU A 53 1.29 -0.42 4.69
N LEU A 54 1.75 0.69 5.26
CA LEU A 54 3.18 0.96 5.40
C LEU A 54 3.89 -0.10 6.27
N ARG A 55 3.28 -0.49 7.39
CA ARG A 55 3.79 -1.56 8.26
C ARG A 55 3.88 -2.88 7.50
N TRP A 56 2.85 -3.20 6.71
CA TRP A 56 2.85 -4.41 5.91
C TRP A 56 4.01 -4.43 4.90
N ILE A 57 4.31 -3.31 4.24
CA ILE A 57 5.47 -3.17 3.35
C ILE A 57 6.77 -3.48 4.09
N TYR A 58 6.99 -2.85 5.26
CA TYR A 58 8.18 -3.09 6.07
C TYR A 58 8.34 -4.58 6.44
N GLN A 59 7.26 -5.21 6.90
CA GLN A 59 7.28 -6.61 7.34
C GLN A 59 7.48 -7.62 6.21
N ASN A 60 7.04 -7.32 4.98
CA ASN A 60 7.03 -8.29 3.89
C ASN A 60 8.19 -8.11 2.90
N GLU A 61 8.79 -6.92 2.84
CA GLU A 61 9.82 -6.57 1.87
C GLU A 61 11.18 -6.24 2.49
N ILE A 62 11.22 -5.72 3.72
CA ILE A 62 12.47 -5.20 4.33
C ILE A 62 13.01 -6.16 5.38
N PHE A 63 12.16 -6.68 6.26
CA PHE A 63 12.55 -7.60 7.33
C PHE A 63 12.34 -9.06 6.94
N ARG A 64 12.93 -9.49 5.82
CA ARG A 64 13.04 -10.91 5.51
C ARG A 64 14.30 -11.47 6.20
N ASP A 65 14.10 -12.13 7.33
CA ASP A 65 15.01 -13.19 7.77
C ASP A 65 14.87 -14.41 6.84
#